data_AF-A0A645HYY9-F1
#
_entry.id   AF-A0A645HYY9-F1
#
_cell.length_a   1.000
_cell.length_b   1.000
_cell.length_c   1.000
_cell.angle_alpha   90.00
_cell.angle_beta   90.00
_cell.angle_gamma   90.00
#
_symmetry.space_group_name_H-M   'P 1'
#
loop_
_entity.id
_entity.type
_entity.pdbx_description
1 polymer ?
#
loop_
_entity_poly.entity_id
_entity_poly.type
_entity_poly.pdbx_seq_one_letter_code
_entity_poly.pdbx_strand_id
1 'polypeptide(L)'
;MILRSIKPLWIIVVFTLGIHMLTTPGTELYAFGIISITKEGLRQGLMMSARFVYLIIISSLLTFTTSPIALTDGIEMLLRPFKKIGVPAHELAMMMTIALRFITTLLEETERIIKAQTARGADFQSGNILKRAKNMVPILVPLFISAFRRADELATAMEARCYRGGENRTRMKQLTIAGRDYLAGGVLLVLLLVLIALRYFGG
;
A
#
# COMPACT_ATOMS: atom_id res chain seq x y z
N MET A 1 -10.38 -12.59 10.28
CA MET A 1 -9.76 -11.25 10.12
C MET A 1 -9.42 -10.96 8.66
N ILE A 2 -8.78 -11.88 7.93
CA ILE A 2 -8.62 -11.83 6.45
C ILE A 2 -9.96 -11.67 5.71
N LEU A 3 -11.03 -12.30 6.22
CA LEU A 3 -12.39 -12.10 5.68
C LEU A 3 -12.87 -10.63 5.69
N ARG A 4 -12.33 -9.77 6.58
CA ARG A 4 -12.67 -8.33 6.57
C ARG A 4 -12.01 -7.59 5.40
N SER A 5 -10.83 -8.01 4.96
CA SER A 5 -10.17 -7.47 3.75
C SER A 5 -10.92 -7.84 2.47
N ILE A 6 -11.60 -8.99 2.47
CA ILE A 6 -12.35 -9.48 1.29
C ILE A 6 -13.72 -8.80 1.18
N LYS A 7 -14.36 -8.44 2.30
CA LYS A 7 -15.69 -7.79 2.32
C LYS A 7 -15.86 -6.61 1.34
N PRO A 8 -14.99 -5.58 1.33
CA PRO A 8 -15.16 -4.44 0.42
C PRO A 8 -14.94 -4.81 -1.06
N LEU A 9 -14.19 -5.88 -1.33
CA LEU A 9 -13.79 -6.29 -2.68
C LEU A 9 -14.67 -7.42 -3.26
N TRP A 10 -15.64 -7.94 -2.49
CA TRP A 10 -16.56 -8.97 -2.96
C TRP A 10 -17.37 -8.50 -4.18
N ILE A 11 -17.68 -7.19 -4.27
CA ILE A 11 -18.36 -6.58 -5.41
C ILE A 11 -17.53 -6.77 -6.67
N ILE A 12 -16.21 -6.55 -6.60
CA ILE A 12 -15.30 -6.69 -7.74
C ILE A 12 -15.22 -8.17 -8.17
N VAL A 13 -15.18 -9.10 -7.21
CA VAL A 13 -15.10 -10.54 -7.50
C VAL A 13 -16.39 -11.01 -8.20
N VAL A 14 -17.56 -10.67 -7.67
CA VAL A 14 -18.86 -11.02 -8.27
C VAL A 14 -19.02 -10.38 -9.63
N PHE A 15 -18.64 -9.11 -9.77
CA PHE A 15 -18.69 -8.38 -11.04
C PHE A 15 -17.79 -9.01 -12.10
N THR A 16 -16.56 -9.40 -11.73
CA THR A 16 -15.61 -10.05 -12.65
C THR A 16 -16.12 -11.41 -13.11
N LEU A 17 -16.69 -12.20 -12.19
CA LEU A 17 -17.31 -13.49 -12.50
C LEU A 17 -18.50 -13.32 -13.44
N GLY A 18 -19.38 -12.35 -13.15
CA GLY A 18 -20.52 -12.01 -13.99
C GLY A 18 -20.12 -11.62 -15.40
N ILE A 19 -19.14 -10.71 -15.56
CA ILE A 19 -18.65 -10.31 -16.89
C ILE A 19 -18.11 -11.49 -17.68
N HIS A 20 -17.25 -12.33 -17.09
CA HIS A 20 -16.68 -13.47 -17.83
C HIS A 20 -17.73 -14.52 -18.18
N MET A 21 -18.74 -14.74 -17.33
CA MET A 21 -19.85 -15.63 -17.66
C MET A 21 -20.70 -15.14 -18.83
N LEU A 22 -20.81 -13.82 -19.02
CA LEU A 22 -21.68 -13.20 -20.04
C LEU A 22 -20.95 -12.89 -21.36
N THR A 23 -19.65 -12.64 -21.31
CA THR A 23 -18.88 -12.07 -22.45
C THR A 23 -17.92 -13.08 -23.09
N THR A 24 -17.60 -14.19 -22.44
CA THR A 24 -16.68 -15.19 -23.01
C THR A 24 -17.42 -16.13 -23.97
N PRO A 25 -17.08 -16.14 -25.28
CA PRO A 25 -17.66 -17.07 -26.24
C PRO A 25 -17.17 -18.50 -25.98
N GLY A 26 -18.03 -19.50 -26.18
CA GLY A 26 -17.73 -20.90 -25.87
C GLY A 26 -18.92 -21.83 -26.03
N THR A 27 -18.86 -22.99 -25.40
CA THR A 27 -19.95 -23.97 -25.37
C THR A 27 -21.07 -23.47 -24.47
N GLU A 28 -22.22 -23.17 -25.08
CA GLU A 28 -23.38 -22.62 -24.40
C GLU A 28 -24.05 -23.68 -23.52
N LEU A 29 -24.18 -23.40 -22.22
CA LEU A 29 -24.97 -24.20 -21.28
C LEU A 29 -26.43 -23.73 -21.26
N TYR A 30 -26.62 -22.42 -21.33
CA TYR A 30 -27.91 -21.75 -21.35
C TYR A 30 -27.78 -20.49 -22.20
N ALA A 31 -28.60 -20.38 -23.24
CA ALA A 31 -28.71 -19.18 -24.06
C ALA A 31 -30.07 -18.54 -23.80
N PHE A 32 -30.07 -17.27 -23.38
CA PHE A 32 -31.27 -16.45 -23.24
C PHE A 32 -31.02 -15.10 -23.94
N GLY A 33 -31.28 -15.07 -25.26
CA GLY A 33 -31.09 -13.86 -26.08
C GLY A 33 -29.62 -13.46 -26.25
N ILE A 34 -29.29 -12.19 -26.03
CA ILE A 34 -27.92 -11.61 -26.14
C ILE A 34 -26.98 -12.15 -25.05
N ILE A 35 -27.52 -12.87 -24.06
CA ILE A 35 -26.79 -13.42 -22.93
C ILE A 35 -26.69 -14.94 -23.10
N SER A 36 -25.50 -15.44 -23.39
CA SER A 36 -25.18 -16.87 -23.33
C SER A 36 -24.21 -17.15 -22.19
N ILE A 37 -24.60 -18.07 -21.31
CA ILE A 37 -23.73 -18.56 -20.23
C ILE A 37 -22.93 -19.72 -20.80
N THR A 38 -21.62 -19.54 -20.91
CA THR A 38 -20.70 -20.54 -21.49
C THR A 38 -19.91 -21.28 -20.41
N LYS A 39 -19.52 -22.53 -20.66
CA LYS A 39 -18.64 -23.30 -19.75
C LYS A 39 -17.28 -22.62 -19.61
N GLU A 40 -16.78 -22.06 -20.70
CA GLU A 40 -15.52 -21.35 -20.79
C GLU A 40 -15.58 -20.04 -20.01
N GLY A 41 -16.69 -19.30 -20.08
CA GLY A 41 -16.94 -18.10 -19.28
C GLY A 41 -17.01 -18.38 -17.79
N LEU A 42 -17.66 -19.48 -17.39
CA LEU A 42 -17.65 -19.92 -15.99
C LEU A 42 -16.23 -20.30 -15.52
N ARG A 43 -15.47 -21.07 -16.32
CA ARG A 43 -14.09 -21.47 -15.99
C ARG A 43 -13.16 -20.26 -15.88
N GLN A 44 -13.20 -19.36 -16.85
CA GLN A 44 -12.38 -18.13 -16.85
C GLN A 44 -12.79 -17.18 -15.73
N GLY A 45 -14.10 -16.98 -15.52
CA GLY A 45 -14.63 -16.15 -14.45
C GLY A 45 -14.21 -16.65 -13.07
N LEU A 46 -14.25 -17.97 -12.84
CA LEU A 46 -13.80 -18.58 -11.60
C LEU A 46 -12.28 -18.47 -11.43
N MET A 47 -11.50 -18.68 -12.49
CA MET A 47 -10.03 -18.50 -12.46
C MET A 47 -9.62 -17.05 -12.17
N MET A 48 -10.24 -16.06 -12.81
CA MET A 48 -9.94 -14.64 -12.55
C MET A 48 -10.40 -14.21 -11.16
N SER A 49 -11.58 -14.66 -10.73
CA SER A 49 -12.08 -14.41 -9.37
C SER A 49 -11.13 -14.96 -8.32
N ALA A 50 -10.69 -16.22 -8.48
CA ALA A 50 -9.70 -16.82 -7.60
C ALA A 50 -8.37 -16.04 -7.60
N ARG A 51 -7.90 -15.59 -8.77
CA ARG A 51 -6.69 -14.76 -8.89
C ARG A 51 -6.80 -13.46 -8.08
N PHE A 52 -7.91 -12.74 -8.18
CA PHE A 52 -8.13 -11.53 -7.38
C PHE A 52 -8.13 -11.84 -5.89
N VAL A 53 -8.83 -12.91 -5.47
CA VAL A 53 -8.84 -13.33 -4.06
C VAL A 53 -7.43 -13.63 -3.56
N TYR A 54 -6.61 -14.35 -4.33
CA TYR A 54 -5.21 -14.62 -3.96
C TYR A 54 -4.38 -13.34 -3.86
N LEU A 55 -4.48 -12.43 -4.83
CA LEU A 55 -3.76 -11.15 -4.79
C LEU A 55 -4.13 -10.33 -3.54
N ILE A 56 -5.42 -10.28 -3.20
CA ILE A 56 -5.92 -9.55 -2.03
C ILE A 56 -5.41 -10.17 -0.75
N ILE A 57 -5.46 -11.51 -0.62
CA ILE A 57 -5.00 -12.22 0.58
C ILE A 57 -3.51 -11.99 0.78
N ILE A 58 -2.69 -12.15 -0.27
CA ILE A 58 -1.23 -11.99 -0.19
C ILE A 58 -0.88 -10.53 0.17
N SER A 59 -1.47 -9.55 -0.52
CA SER A 59 -1.24 -8.12 -0.26
C SER A 59 -1.67 -7.72 1.16
N SER A 60 -2.83 -8.22 1.61
CA SER A 60 -3.32 -7.98 2.98
C SER A 60 -2.38 -8.60 4.01
N LEU A 61 -1.93 -9.84 3.79
CA LEU A 61 -1.02 -10.52 4.69
C LEU A 61 0.26 -9.70 4.87
N LEU A 62 0.89 -9.28 3.76
CA LEU A 62 2.08 -8.44 3.80
C LEU A 62 1.86 -7.15 4.60
N THR A 63 0.74 -6.46 4.37
CA THR A 63 0.37 -5.20 5.04
C THR A 63 0.15 -5.40 6.55
N PHE A 64 -0.43 -6.54 6.96
CA PHE A 64 -0.71 -6.82 8.36
C PHE A 64 0.49 -7.38 9.13
N THR A 65 1.35 -8.16 8.50
CA THR A 65 2.49 -8.80 9.18
C THR A 65 3.73 -7.92 9.20
N THR A 66 3.77 -6.86 8.39
CA THR A 66 4.99 -6.05 8.20
C THR A 66 4.73 -4.60 8.52
N SER A 67 5.55 -4.03 9.43
CA SER A 67 5.45 -2.60 9.75
C SER A 67 5.86 -1.72 8.54
N PRO A 68 5.25 -0.54 8.35
CA PRO A 68 5.62 0.38 7.26
C PRO A 68 7.10 0.80 7.26
N ILE A 69 7.72 0.90 8.44
CA ILE A 69 9.14 1.21 8.59
C ILE A 69 9.98 0.05 8.05
N ALA A 70 9.65 -1.20 8.40
CA ALA A 70 10.34 -2.38 7.88
C ALA A 70 10.15 -2.55 6.37
N LEU A 71 9.00 -2.18 5.82
CA LEU A 71 8.80 -2.13 4.36
C LEU A 71 9.71 -1.10 3.70
N THR A 72 9.89 0.07 4.31
CA THR A 72 10.80 1.12 3.83
C THR A 72 12.25 0.63 3.83
N ASP A 73 12.70 -0.01 4.91
CA ASP A 73 14.04 -0.61 5.00
C ASP A 73 14.23 -1.71 3.93
N GLY A 74 13.19 -2.51 3.66
CA GLY A 74 13.20 -3.53 2.62
C GLY A 74 13.29 -2.94 1.20
N ILE A 75 12.51 -1.90 0.91
CA ILE A 75 12.57 -1.18 -0.38
C ILE A 75 13.95 -0.57 -0.58
N GLU A 76 14.53 0.03 0.46
CA GLU A 76 15.88 0.58 0.39
C GLU A 76 16.92 -0.50 0.03
N MET A 77 16.85 -1.68 0.65
CA MET A 77 17.73 -2.80 0.35
C MET A 77 17.58 -3.25 -1.10
N LEU A 78 16.35 -3.28 -1.62
CA LEU A 78 16.06 -3.61 -3.02
C LEU A 78 16.56 -2.53 -4.00
N LEU A 79 16.55 -1.26 -3.59
CA LEU A 79 17.01 -0.12 -4.40
C LEU A 79 18.53 0.10 -4.35
N ARG A 80 19.22 -0.43 -3.34
CA ARG A 80 20.68 -0.32 -3.18
C ARG A 80 21.52 -0.70 -4.42
N PRO A 81 21.25 -1.80 -5.17
CA PRO A 81 22.00 -2.10 -6.40
C PRO A 81 21.85 -1.02 -7.48
N PHE A 82 20.72 -0.32 -7.52
CA PHE A 82 20.46 0.77 -8.46
C PHE A 82 21.18 2.08 -8.09
N LYS A 83 21.87 2.14 -6.94
CA LYS A 83 22.76 3.26 -6.61
C LYS A 83 23.82 3.50 -7.68
N LYS A 84 24.27 2.44 -8.37
CA LYS A 84 25.22 2.53 -9.49
C LYS A 84 24.68 3.30 -10.71
N ILE A 85 23.35 3.38 -10.84
CA ILE A 85 22.64 4.07 -11.93
C ILE A 85 22.19 5.48 -11.46
N GLY A 86 22.66 5.92 -10.29
CA GLY A 86 22.35 7.25 -9.74
C GLY A 86 21.09 7.31 -8.88
N VAL A 87 20.49 6.17 -8.50
CA VAL A 87 19.32 6.16 -7.61
C VAL A 87 19.73 6.46 -6.16
N PRO A 88 19.21 7.53 -5.51
CA PRO A 88 19.55 7.91 -4.15
C PRO A 88 18.75 7.09 -3.12
N ALA A 89 19.04 5.79 -3.04
CA ALA A 89 18.27 4.83 -2.22
C ALA A 89 18.23 5.21 -0.73
N HIS A 90 19.34 5.72 -0.18
CA HIS A 90 19.46 6.08 1.24
C HIS A 90 18.65 7.33 1.58
N GLU A 91 18.70 8.34 0.72
CA GLU A 91 17.94 9.58 0.86
C GLU A 91 16.44 9.30 0.77
N LEU A 92 16.01 8.44 -0.16
CA LEU A 92 14.62 8.00 -0.27
C LEU A 92 14.15 7.31 1.01
N ALA A 93 14.93 6.38 1.55
CA ALA A 93 14.59 5.69 2.79
C ALA A 93 14.49 6.63 3.98
N MET A 94 15.38 7.63 4.06
CA MET A 94 15.34 8.67 5.08
C MET A 94 14.07 9.51 4.97
N MET A 95 13.75 10.03 3.79
CA MET A 95 12.55 10.84 3.56
C MET A 95 11.28 10.06 3.91
N MET A 96 11.20 8.79 3.50
CA MET A 96 10.07 7.92 3.83
C MET A 96 9.96 7.67 5.34
N THR A 97 11.08 7.44 6.04
CA THR A 97 11.08 7.23 7.49
C THR A 97 10.64 8.50 8.25
N ILE A 98 11.10 9.68 7.81
CA ILE A 98 10.68 10.97 8.36
C ILE A 98 9.18 11.17 8.12
N ALA A 99 8.71 10.94 6.89
CA ALA A 99 7.30 11.08 6.53
C ALA A 99 6.39 10.14 7.35
N LEU A 100 6.77 8.86 7.48
CA LEU A 100 6.06 7.87 8.28
C LEU A 100 6.04 8.19 9.78
N ARG A 101 7.03 8.92 10.29
CA ARG A 101 6.99 9.43 11.67
C ARG A 101 6.09 10.67 11.76
N PHE A 102 6.24 11.59 10.83
CA PHE A 102 5.52 12.87 10.82
C PHE A 102 4.03 12.69 10.60
N ILE A 103 3.58 11.72 9.81
CA ILE A 103 2.15 11.44 9.59
C ILE A 103 1.40 11.25 10.92
N THR A 104 1.95 10.51 11.88
CA THR A 104 1.31 10.30 13.19
C THR A 104 1.15 11.61 13.94
N THR A 105 2.23 12.41 13.99
CA THR A 105 2.22 13.71 14.69
C THR A 105 1.34 14.74 14.00
N LEU A 106 1.25 14.73 12.67
CA LEU A 106 0.41 15.62 11.88
C LEU A 106 -1.06 15.25 12.05
N LEU A 107 -1.40 13.97 12.15
CA LEU A 107 -2.77 13.53 12.46
C LEU A 107 -3.20 14.02 13.85
N GLU A 108 -2.37 13.84 14.87
CA GLU A 108 -2.66 14.35 16.22
C GLU A 108 -2.81 15.87 16.24
N GLU A 109 -1.94 16.59 15.53
CA GLU A 109 -2.03 18.05 15.42
C GLU A 109 -3.28 18.50 14.67
N THR A 110 -3.62 17.82 13.57
CA THR A 110 -4.85 18.06 12.82
C THR A 110 -6.07 17.88 13.73
N GLU A 111 -6.12 16.82 14.53
CA GLU A 111 -7.21 16.61 15.50
C GLU A 111 -7.29 17.72 16.55
N ARG A 112 -6.14 18.18 17.08
CA ARG A 112 -6.10 19.31 18.04
C ARG A 112 -6.61 20.59 17.41
N ILE A 113 -6.18 20.90 16.18
CA ILE A 113 -6.61 22.09 15.44
C ILE A 113 -8.11 22.03 15.15
N ILE A 114 -8.63 20.88 14.70
CA ILE A 114 -10.07 20.67 14.46
C ILE A 114 -10.85 20.96 15.74
N LYS A 115 -10.48 20.32 16.87
CA LYS A 115 -11.16 20.53 18.16
C LYS A 115 -11.12 21.99 18.62
N ALA A 116 -9.97 22.66 18.47
CA ALA A 116 -9.82 24.07 18.83
C ALA A 116 -10.68 25.00 17.97
N GLN A 117 -10.75 24.75 16.65
CA GLN A 117 -11.57 25.55 15.75
C GLN A 117 -13.07 25.29 15.96
N THR A 118 -13.48 24.04 16.22
CA THR A 118 -14.86 23.71 16.60
C THR A 118 -15.27 24.41 17.90
N ALA A 119 -14.39 24.48 18.90
CA ALA A 119 -14.63 25.25 20.14
C ALA A 119 -14.77 26.77 19.90
N ARG A 120 -14.16 27.29 18.82
CA ARG A 120 -14.31 28.68 18.36
C ARG A 120 -15.54 28.89 17.46
N GLY A 121 -16.42 27.89 17.35
CA GLY A 121 -17.65 27.97 16.57
C GLY A 121 -17.49 27.67 15.08
N ALA A 122 -16.35 27.12 14.65
CA ALA A 122 -16.19 26.68 13.26
C ALA A 122 -17.02 25.41 13.00
N ASP A 123 -17.89 25.48 11.99
CA ASP A 123 -18.68 24.35 11.51
C ASP A 123 -18.08 23.80 10.21
N PHE A 124 -17.58 22.56 10.26
CA PHE A 124 -16.97 21.88 9.12
C PHE A 124 -17.93 20.94 8.37
N GLN A 125 -19.10 20.65 8.94
CA GLN A 125 -20.02 19.64 8.44
C GLN A 125 -21.25 20.24 7.75
N SER A 126 -21.63 21.49 8.04
CA SER A 126 -22.82 22.09 7.43
C SER A 126 -22.52 22.95 6.19
N GLY A 127 -23.51 23.04 5.30
CA GLY A 127 -23.50 23.91 4.11
C GLY A 127 -23.05 23.24 2.82
N ASN A 128 -22.99 24.04 1.74
CA ASN A 128 -22.60 23.60 0.40
C ASN A 128 -21.09 23.25 0.36
N ILE A 129 -20.67 22.42 -0.62
CA ILE A 129 -19.29 21.94 -0.82
C ILE A 129 -18.28 23.10 -0.79
N LEU A 130 -18.62 24.23 -1.44
CA LEU A 130 -17.77 25.42 -1.49
C LEU A 130 -17.56 26.06 -0.10
N LYS A 131 -18.62 26.09 0.72
CA LYS A 131 -18.56 26.60 2.10
C LYS A 131 -17.73 25.67 2.99
N ARG A 132 -17.91 24.35 2.85
CA ARG A 132 -17.09 23.34 3.54
C ARG A 132 -15.60 23.48 3.19
N ALA A 133 -15.27 23.64 1.91
CA ALA A 133 -13.90 23.86 1.45
C ALA A 133 -13.27 25.12 2.07
N LYS A 134 -14.01 26.25 2.05
CA LYS A 134 -13.57 27.49 2.70
C LYS A 134 -13.35 27.31 4.21
N ASN A 135 -14.22 26.54 4.86
CA ASN A 135 -14.11 26.24 6.28
C ASN A 135 -12.91 25.33 6.61
N MET A 136 -12.23 24.69 5.64
CA MET A 136 -11.00 23.94 5.91
C MET A 136 -9.75 24.82 6.02
N VAL A 137 -9.78 26.05 5.51
CA VAL A 137 -8.62 26.97 5.50
C VAL A 137 -8.04 27.21 6.90
N PRO A 138 -8.84 27.44 7.97
CA PRO A 138 -8.35 27.61 9.34
C PRO A 138 -7.67 26.38 9.94
N ILE A 139 -7.84 25.19 9.34
CA ILE A 139 -7.11 23.97 9.73
C ILE A 139 -5.82 23.88 8.91
N LEU A 140 -5.92 24.10 7.60
CA LEU A 140 -4.84 23.90 6.65
C LEU A 140 -3.68 24.89 6.87
N VAL A 141 -3.97 26.18 7.06
CA VAL A 141 -2.92 27.21 7.21
C VAL A 141 -2.04 26.96 8.45
N PRO A 142 -2.59 26.74 9.67
CA PRO A 142 -1.76 26.42 10.83
C PRO A 142 -0.97 25.11 10.68
N LEU A 143 -1.59 24.08 10.08
CA LEU A 143 -0.92 22.79 9.84
C LEU A 143 0.29 22.95 8.92
N PHE A 144 0.17 23.73 7.85
CA PHE A 144 1.30 24.02 6.95
C PHE A 144 2.43 24.77 7.66
N ILE A 145 2.10 25.83 8.41
CA ILE A 145 3.10 26.61 9.16
C ILE A 145 3.84 25.70 10.16
N SER A 146 3.10 24.84 10.86
CA SER A 146 3.69 23.88 11.81
C SER A 146 4.57 22.85 11.11
N ALA A 147 4.13 22.30 9.98
CA ALA A 147 4.91 21.34 9.19
C ALA A 147 6.23 21.95 8.70
N PHE A 148 6.21 23.19 8.19
CA PHE A 148 7.44 23.89 7.77
C PHE A 148 8.38 24.16 8.94
N ARG A 149 7.84 24.61 10.09
CA ARG A 149 8.64 24.82 11.29
C ARG A 149 9.31 23.53 11.76
N ARG A 150 8.57 22.41 11.80
CA ARG A 150 9.14 21.10 12.17
C ARG A 150 10.20 20.63 11.20
N ALA A 151 10.04 20.90 9.90
CA ALA A 151 11.04 20.57 8.91
C ALA A 151 12.34 21.36 9.14
N ASP A 152 12.24 22.65 9.45
CA ASP A 152 13.37 23.53 9.75
C ASP A 152 14.08 23.14 11.06
N GLU A 153 13.31 22.86 12.11
CA GLU A 153 13.82 22.37 13.39
C GLU A 153 14.53 21.01 13.23
N LEU A 154 13.95 20.10 12.43
CA LEU A 154 14.54 18.80 12.14
C LEU A 154 15.84 18.95 11.33
N ALA A 155 15.86 19.81 10.31
CA ALA A 155 17.05 20.07 9.50
C ALA A 155 18.18 20.64 10.36
N THR A 156 17.90 21.68 11.15
CA THR A 156 18.85 22.29 12.08
C THR A 156 19.37 21.27 13.10
N ALA A 157 18.49 20.43 13.67
CA ALA A 157 18.89 19.38 14.61
C ALA A 157 19.74 18.29 13.96
N MET A 158 19.49 17.97 12.68
CA MET A 158 20.29 17.03 11.91
C MET A 158 21.69 17.60 11.63
N GLU A 159 21.80 18.87 11.23
CA GLU A 159 23.07 19.56 11.02
C GLU A 159 23.88 19.67 12.32
N ALA A 160 23.25 20.02 13.44
CA ALA A 160 23.88 20.07 14.76
C ALA A 160 24.43 18.70 15.21
N ARG A 161 23.82 17.60 14.76
CA ARG A 161 24.30 16.22 14.95
C ARG A 161 25.29 15.77 13.87
N CYS A 162 25.82 16.71 13.09
CA CYS A 162 26.76 16.49 11.99
C CYS A 162 26.24 15.49 10.93
N TYR A 163 24.93 15.49 10.66
CA TYR A 163 24.34 14.65 9.62
C TYR A 163 24.74 15.18 8.23
N ARG A 164 25.58 14.44 7.49
CA ARG A 164 26.11 14.84 6.17
C ARG A 164 25.72 13.91 4.99
N GLY A 165 24.56 13.25 5.06
CA GLY A 165 24.08 12.36 4.00
C GLY A 165 24.32 10.88 4.27
N GLY A 166 24.34 10.03 3.23
CA GLY A 166 24.36 8.56 3.31
C GLY A 166 25.71 7.88 3.07
N GLU A 167 26.78 8.62 2.73
CA GLU A 167 28.08 8.02 2.44
C GLU A 167 28.82 7.64 3.73
N ASN A 168 29.40 6.42 3.74
CA ASN A 168 30.22 5.89 4.85
C ASN A 168 29.55 5.85 6.23
N ARG A 169 28.23 5.60 6.30
CA ARG A 169 27.49 5.51 7.58
C ARG A 169 27.24 4.08 8.03
N THR A 170 27.35 3.90 9.34
CA THR A 170 26.98 2.67 10.04
C THR A 170 25.48 2.66 10.36
N ARG A 171 24.82 1.52 10.13
CA ARG A 171 23.40 1.34 10.48
C ARG A 171 23.24 0.78 11.88
N MET A 172 22.42 1.44 12.69
CA MET A 172 22.03 0.98 14.02
C MET A 172 21.09 -0.22 13.96
N LYS A 173 20.12 -0.22 13.03
CA LYS A 173 19.20 -1.33 12.78
C LYS A 173 19.52 -1.93 11.42
N GLN A 174 19.99 -3.16 11.41
CA GLN A 174 20.33 -3.89 10.19
C GLN A 174 19.32 -5.00 9.96
N LEU A 175 18.90 -5.19 8.72
CA LEU A 175 18.11 -6.34 8.30
C LEU A 175 19.04 -7.56 8.30
N THR A 176 18.91 -8.41 9.32
CA THR A 176 19.65 -9.67 9.42
C THR A 176 18.78 -10.80 8.92
N ILE A 177 19.29 -11.60 7.98
CA ILE A 177 18.60 -12.78 7.47
C ILE A 177 18.58 -13.84 8.57
N ALA A 178 17.38 -14.24 8.99
CA ALA A 178 17.19 -15.30 9.97
C ALA A 178 17.10 -16.68 9.27
N GLY A 179 17.31 -17.77 10.01
CA GLY A 179 17.12 -19.13 9.48
C GLY A 179 15.70 -19.39 8.91
N ARG A 180 14.70 -18.68 9.45
CA ARG A 180 13.31 -18.69 8.93
C ARG A 180 13.20 -18.09 7.53
N ASP A 181 14.05 -17.14 7.18
CA ASP A 181 14.03 -16.47 5.88
C ASP A 181 14.59 -17.39 4.79
N TYR A 182 15.61 -18.19 5.13
CA TYR A 182 16.10 -19.25 4.24
C TYR A 182 15.05 -20.34 4.00
N LEU A 183 14.35 -20.77 5.06
CA LEU A 183 13.27 -21.75 4.93
C LEU A 183 12.10 -21.18 4.10
N ALA A 184 11.69 -19.94 4.35
CA ALA A 184 10.66 -19.26 3.56
C ALA A 184 11.08 -19.12 2.09
N GLY A 185 12.34 -18.73 1.84
CA GLY A 185 12.90 -18.65 0.49
C GLY A 185 12.90 -20.00 -0.23
N GLY A 186 13.29 -21.08 0.46
CA GLY A 186 13.28 -22.43 -0.07
C GLY A 186 11.86 -22.91 -0.42
N VAL A 187 10.89 -22.72 0.47
CA VAL A 187 9.47 -23.04 0.22
C VAL A 187 8.94 -22.27 -0.98
N LEU A 188 9.27 -20.98 -1.09
CA LEU A 188 8.82 -20.13 -2.20
C LEU A 188 9.43 -20.55 -3.54
N LEU A 189 10.71 -20.97 -3.53
CA LEU A 189 11.41 -21.46 -4.72
C LEU A 189 10.83 -22.80 -5.19
N VAL A 190 10.58 -23.74 -4.28
CA VAL A 190 9.91 -25.02 -4.58
C VAL A 190 8.52 -24.78 -5.15
N LEU A 191 7.72 -23.90 -4.53
CA LEU A 191 6.39 -23.54 -5.01
C LEU A 191 6.45 -22.95 -6.43
N LEU A 192 7.41 -22.08 -6.72
CA LEU A 192 7.64 -21.53 -8.06
C LEU A 192 7.97 -22.62 -9.09
N LEU A 193 8.89 -23.53 -8.77
CA LEU A 193 9.27 -24.62 -9.67
C LEU A 193 8.09 -25.56 -9.96
N VAL A 194 7.31 -25.91 -8.94
CA VAL A 194 6.09 -26.73 -9.10
C VAL A 194 5.08 -26.02 -10.00
N LEU A 195 4.84 -24.72 -9.80
CA LEU A 195 3.91 -23.96 -10.64
C LEU A 195 4.41 -23.85 -12.10
N ILE A 196 5.71 -23.67 -12.32
CA ILE A 196 6.30 -23.66 -13.66
C ILE A 196 6.17 -25.04 -14.31
N ALA A 197 6.46 -26.12 -13.59
CA ALA A 197 6.31 -27.48 -14.09
C ALA A 197 4.84 -27.80 -14.44
N LEU A 198 3.89 -27.46 -13.57
CA LEU A 198 2.46 -27.64 -13.84
C LEU A 198 1.99 -26.82 -15.05
N ARG A 199 2.54 -25.61 -15.25
CA ARG A 199 2.23 -24.80 -16.43
C ARG A 199 2.81 -25.39 -17.72
N TYR A 200 3.99 -26.02 -17.64
CA TYR A 200 4.65 -26.60 -18.80
C TYR A 200 4.08 -27.98 -19.18
N PHE A 201 3.72 -28.80 -18.19
CA PHE A 201 3.16 -30.14 -18.41
C PHE A 201 1.62 -30.17 -18.50
N GLY A 202 0.93 -29.14 -17.98
CA GLY A 202 -0.53 -29.06 -17.94
C GLY A 202 -1.16 -28.04 -18.90
N GLY A 203 -0.37 -27.49 -19.82
CA GLY A 203 -0.85 -26.70 -20.96
C GLY A 203 -0.95 -27.57 -22.21
#